data_AF-A0AB39AKX6-F1
#
_entry.id   AF-A0AB39AKX6-F1
#
_cell.length_a   1.000
_cell.length_b   1.000
_cell.length_c   1.000
_cell.angle_alpha   90.00
_cell.angle_beta   90.00
_cell.angle_gamma   90.00
#
_symmetry.space_group_name_H-M   'P 1'
#
loop_
_entity.id
_entity.type
_entity.pdbx_description
1 polymer ?
#
loop_
_entity_poly.entity_id
_entity_poly.type
_entity_poly.pdbx_seq_one_letter_code
_entity_poly.pdbx_strand_id
1 'polypeptide(L)' 'MQSNNFVLLTALQLSGGAKPKQWQYEYGLNLLNRYINQRKLFGLNTTGMMDEYREAFREIKGK' A
#
# COMPACT_ATOMS: atom_id res chain seq x y z
N MET A 1 -8.90 1.61 6.67
CA MET A 1 -8.10 0.71 5.81
C MET A 1 -8.36 -0.72 6.26
N GLN A 2 -8.65 -1.64 5.34
CA GLN A 2 -8.87 -3.05 5.64
C GLN A 2 -7.63 -3.67 6.31
N SER A 3 -7.86 -4.60 7.23
CA SER A 3 -6.80 -5.21 8.06
C SER A 3 -5.73 -5.97 7.26
N ASN A 4 -6.08 -6.44 6.06
CA ASN A 4 -5.22 -7.19 5.15
C ASN A 4 -4.65 -6.34 4.01
N ASN A 5 -4.85 -5.01 4.00
CA ASN A 5 -4.32 -4.14 2.96
C ASN A 5 -2.78 -4.19 2.95
N PHE A 6 -2.18 -4.38 1.78
CA PHE A 6 -0.74 -4.48 1.61
C PHE A 6 0.03 -3.32 2.26
N VAL A 7 -0.48 -2.09 2.16
CA VAL A 7 0.18 -0.90 2.70
C VAL A 7 0.20 -0.94 4.22
N LEU A 8 -0.90 -1.35 4.86
CA LEU A 8 -0.98 -1.49 6.31
C LEU A 8 -0.04 -2.58 6.80
N LEU A 9 -0.06 -3.76 6.18
CA LEU A 9 0.80 -4.88 6.56
C LEU A 9 2.27 -4.52 6.40
N THR A 10 2.64 -3.84 5.31
CA THR A 10 4.00 -3.34 5.10
C THR A 10 4.40 -2.34 6.18
N ALA A 11 3.53 -1.39 6.51
CA ALA A 11 3.80 -0.40 7.54
C ALA A 11 3.98 -1.04 8.93
N LEU A 12 3.16 -2.04 9.26
CA LEU A 12 3.27 -2.84 10.49
C LEU A 12 4.57 -3.65 10.53
N GLN A 13 4.98 -4.23 9.41
CA GLN A 13 6.25 -4.94 9.33
C GLN A 13 7.43 -4.00 9.61
N LEU A 14 7.42 -2.80 9.01
CA LEU A 14 8.46 -1.79 9.20
C LEU A 14 8.48 -1.21 10.63
N SER A 15 7.34 -1.20 11.31
CA SER A 15 7.22 -0.72 12.70
C SER A 15 7.53 -1.80 13.74
N GLY A 16 7.80 -3.04 13.32
CA GLY A 16 7.97 -4.17 14.22
C GLY A 16 6.67 -4.52 14.98
N GLY A 17 5.51 -4.30 14.35
CA GLY A 17 4.19 -4.56 14.93
C GLY A 17 3.64 -3.43 15.81
N ALA A 18 4.42 -2.37 16.07
CA ALA A 18 3.95 -1.18 16.77
C ALA A 18 3.07 -0.30 15.86
N LYS A 19 2.42 0.73 16.43
CA LYS A 19 1.66 1.72 15.65
C LYS A 19 2.56 2.37 14.59
N PRO A 20 2.27 2.22 13.27
CA PRO A 20 3.18 2.73 12.25
C PRO A 20 3.18 4.27 12.18
N LYS A 21 4.33 4.83 11.84
CA LYS A 21 4.56 6.24 11.53
C LYS A 21 4.16 6.55 10.08
N GLN A 22 3.85 7.81 9.80
CA GLN A 22 3.40 8.25 8.47
C GLN A 22 4.35 7.81 7.34
N TRP A 23 5.66 7.96 7.50
CA TRP A 23 6.63 7.59 6.46
C TRP A 23 6.59 6.08 6.13
N GLN A 24 6.21 5.21 7.07
CA GLN A 24 6.11 3.76 6.85
C GLN A 24 4.90 3.42 5.97
N TYR A 25 3.80 4.12 6.16
CA TYR A 25 2.65 4.06 5.27
C TYR A 25 2.97 4.58 3.87
N GLU A 26 3.68 5.71 3.78
CA GLU A 26 4.11 6.28 2.49
C GLU A 26 5.08 5.35 1.76
N TYR A 27 5.97 4.67 2.49
CA TYR A 27 6.82 3.63 1.94
C TYR A 27 6.00 2.48 1.34
N GLY A 28 5.02 1.96 2.09
CA GLY A 28 4.13 0.90 1.62
C GLY A 28 3.33 1.29 0.37
N LEU A 29 2.81 2.53 0.32
CA LEU A 29 2.14 3.09 -0.86
C LEU A 29 3.06 3.12 -2.08
N ASN A 30 4.28 3.64 -1.92
CA ASN A 30 5.25 3.73 -3.00
C ASN A 30 5.67 2.33 -3.50
N LEU A 31 5.81 1.37 -2.59
CA LEU A 31 6.14 0.00 -2.93
C LEU A 31 5.00 -0.67 -3.72
N LEU A 32 3.75 -0.52 -3.26
CA LEU A 32 2.58 -1.06 -3.97
C LEU A 32 2.46 -0.46 -5.38
N ASN A 33 2.64 0.85 -5.52
CA ASN A 33 2.62 1.52 -6.83
C ASN A 33 3.70 0.96 -7.78
N ARG A 34 4.91 0.68 -7.28
CA ARG A 34 5.97 0.04 -8.07
C ARG A 34 5.54 -1.34 -8.56
N TYR A 35 4.96 -2.18 -7.69
CA TYR A 35 4.48 -3.50 -8.08
C TYR A 35 3.32 -3.45 -9.09
N ILE A 36 2.39 -2.51 -8.93
CA ILE A 36 1.33 -2.26 -9.90
C ILE A 36 1.94 -1.92 -11.27
N ASN A 37 2.89 -0.99 -11.30
CA ASN A 37 3.50 -0.55 -12.56
C ASN A 37 4.29 -1.68 -13.22
N GLN A 38 5.03 -2.48 -12.46
CA GLN A 38 5.70 -3.68 -12.98
C GLN A 38 4.69 -4.66 -13.59
N ARG A 39 3.60 -4.99 -12.88
CA ARG A 39 2.57 -5.90 -13.40
C ARG A 39 1.88 -5.37 -14.66
N LYS A 40 1.61 -4.05 -14.74
CA LYS A 40 1.06 -3.42 -15.94
C LYS A 40 1.98 -3.60 -17.15
N LEU A 41 3.31 -3.47 -16.97
CA LEU A 41 4.27 -3.69 -18.06
C LEU A 41 4.22 -5.12 -18.61
N PHE A 42 3.90 -6.11 -17.76
CA PHE A 42 3.73 -7.50 -18.16
C PHE A 42 2.30 -7.83 -18.64
N GLY A 43 1.41 -6.85 -18.77
CA GLY A 43 0.01 -7.08 -19.15
C GLY A 43 -0.81 -7.85 -18.12
N LEU A 44 -0.35 -7.91 -16.86
CA LEU A 44 -1.00 -8.66 -15.80
C LEU A 44 -2.15 -7.85 -15.16
N ASN A 45 -3.16 -8.55 -14.67
CA ASN A 45 -4.27 -7.92 -13.95
C ASN A 45 -3.77 -7.20 -12.68
N THR A 46 -4.20 -5.95 -12.50
CA THR A 46 -3.85 -5.09 -11.36
C THR A 46 -5.05 -4.52 -10.61
N THR A 47 -6.29 -4.91 -10.94
CA THR A 47 -7.51 -4.31 -10.37
C THR A 47 -7.51 -4.32 -8.84
N GLY A 48 -7.33 -5.49 -8.21
CA GLY A 48 -7.32 -5.59 -6.73
C GLY A 48 -6.21 -4.77 -6.08
N MET A 49 -5.02 -4.71 -6.69
CA MET A 49 -3.91 -3.91 -6.17
C MET A 49 -4.17 -2.40 -6.30
N MET A 50 -4.82 -1.99 -7.39
CA MET A 50 -5.24 -0.60 -7.58
C MET A 50 -6.31 -0.20 -6.57
N ASP A 51 -7.21 -1.10 -6.20
CA ASP A 51 -8.24 -0.86 -5.18
C ASP A 51 -7.61 -0.73 -3.79
N GLU A 52 -6.69 -1.63 -3.42
CA GLU A 52 -5.89 -1.53 -2.19
C GLU A 52 -5.09 -0.21 -2.14
N TYR A 53 -4.48 0.18 -3.26
CA TYR A 53 -3.72 1.43 -3.36
C TYR A 53 -4.62 2.66 -3.14
N ARG A 54 -5.79 2.70 -3.78
CA ARG A 54 -6.74 3.81 -3.65
C ARG A 54 -7.29 3.93 -2.23
N GLU A 55 -7.63 2.80 -1.63
CA GLU A 55 -8.07 2.75 -0.24
C GLU A 55 -6.99 3.32 0.69
N ALA A 56 -5.75 2.83 0.55
CA ALA A 56 -4.64 3.27 1.38
C ALA A 56 -4.34 4.76 1.17
N PHE A 57 -4.32 5.22 -0.09
CA PHE A 57 -4.06 6.62 -0.42
C PHE A 57 -5.08 7.55 0.23
N ARG A 58 -6.37 7.22 0.15
CA ARG A 58 -7.45 8.00 0.78
C ARG A 58 -7.29 8.08 2.29
N GLU A 59 -6.98 6.96 2.94
CA GLU A 59 -6.84 6.88 4.40
C GLU A 59 -5.62 7.63 4.95
N ILE A 60 -4.51 7.63 4.19
CA ILE A 60 -3.24 8.23 4.60
C ILE A 60 -3.18 9.73 4.26
N LYS A 61 -3.68 10.13 3.08
CA LYS A 61 -3.55 11.50 2.54
C LYS A 61 -4.86 12.32 2.62
N GLY A 62 -6.01 11.66 2.81
CA GLY A 62 -7.31 12.32 2.94
C GLY A 62 -7.66 12.73 4.38
N LYS A 63 -6.68 12.79 5.28
CA LYS A 63 -6.79 13.34 6.64
C LYS A 63 -6.07 14.67 6.75
#